data_AF-A0A967FIF3-F1
#
_entry.id   AF-A0A967FIF3-F1
#
_cell.length_a   1.000
_cell.length_b   1.000
_cell.length_c   1.000
_cell.angle_alpha   90.00
_cell.angle_beta   90.00
_cell.angle_gamma   90.00
#
_symmetry.space_group_name_H-M   'P 1'
#
loop_
_entity.id
_entity.type
_entity.pdbx_description
1 polymer ?
#
loop_
_entity_poly.entity_id
_entity_poly.type
_entity_poly.pdbx_seq_one_letter_code
_entity_poly.pdbx_strand_id
1 'polypeptide(L)'
;VLPKETTTYTLTAIGTGEPATDKVTVTIENSAPVAEPNAAATDEDTAVEIILAATDVDGDSLTYAVTVQPGQGMLVGTPPVLTYTPDENYN
;
A
#
# COMPACT_ATOMS: atom_id res chain seq x y z
N VAL A 1 -13.33 -3.34 3.00
CA VAL A 1 -12.85 -4.72 2.79
C VAL A 1 -12.24 -4.74 1.41
N LEU A 2 -10.96 -5.06 1.28
CA LEU A 2 -10.34 -5.18 -0.03
C LEU A 2 -11.04 -6.29 -0.83
N PRO A 3 -11.05 -6.19 -2.17
CA PRO A 3 -11.70 -7.21 -2.97
C PRO A 3 -11.03 -8.55 -2.69
N LYS A 4 -11.84 -9.53 -2.28
CA LYS A 4 -11.43 -10.92 -2.25
C LYS A 4 -11.47 -11.43 -3.66
N GLU A 5 -10.35 -11.95 -4.16
CA GLU A 5 -10.37 -12.63 -5.45
C GLU A 5 -10.95 -14.02 -5.26
N THR A 6 -12.04 -14.32 -5.97
CA THR A 6 -12.66 -15.64 -5.94
C THR A 6 -12.64 -16.23 -7.33
N THR A 7 -12.00 -17.39 -7.47
CA THR A 7 -12.02 -18.17 -8.71
C THR A 7 -12.69 -19.50 -8.44
N THR A 8 -13.54 -19.94 -9.37
CA THR A 8 -14.16 -21.27 -9.34
C THR A 8 -13.71 -22.07 -10.54
N TYR A 9 -13.29 -23.31 -10.32
CA TYR A 9 -13.00 -24.27 -11.39
C TYR A 9 -13.72 -25.58 -11.15
N THR A 10 -13.92 -26.34 -12.21
CA THR A 10 -14.53 -27.68 -12.14
C THR A 10 -13.42 -28.71 -12.03
N LEU A 11 -13.48 -29.55 -11.00
CA LEU A 11 -12.65 -30.75 -10.89
C LEU A 11 -13.42 -31.92 -11.52
N THR A 12 -12.79 -32.64 -12.45
CA THR A 12 -13.34 -33.88 -13.02
C THR A 12 -12.50 -35.06 -12.56
N ALA A 13 -13.11 -36.02 -11.85
CA ALA A 13 -12.49 -37.28 -11.49
C ALA A 13 -12.82 -38.33 -12.56
N ILE A 14 -11.80 -38.97 -13.13
CA ILE A 14 -11.92 -39.98 -14.18
C ILE A 14 -11.40 -41.32 -13.65
N GLY A 15 -12.19 -42.38 -13.81
CA GLY A 15 -11.84 -43.75 -13.41
C GLY A 15 -12.40 -44.78 -14.38
N THR A 16 -12.51 -46.04 -13.97
CA THR A 16 -13.07 -47.12 -14.80
C THR A 16 -14.60 -47.06 -14.96
N GLY A 17 -15.27 -46.08 -14.34
CA GLY A 17 -16.70 -45.83 -14.43
C GLY A 17 -17.03 -44.44 -15.01
N GLU A 18 -18.26 -43.98 -14.82
CA GLU A 18 -18.67 -42.64 -15.26
C GLU A 18 -17.86 -41.54 -14.53
N PRO A 19 -17.46 -40.47 -15.24
CA PRO A 19 -16.74 -39.37 -14.63
C PRO A 19 -17.63 -38.58 -13.66
N ALA A 20 -17.08 -38.19 -12.53
CA ALA A 20 -17.73 -37.30 -11.57
C ALA A 20 -17.14 -35.90 -11.67
N THR A 21 -17.98 -34.87 -11.53
CA THR A 21 -17.54 -33.48 -11.51
C THR A 21 -17.99 -32.77 -10.25
N ASP A 22 -17.15 -31.87 -9.75
CA ASP A 22 -17.51 -30.97 -8.66
C ASP A 22 -16.92 -29.57 -8.88
N LYS A 23 -17.52 -28.57 -8.25
CA LYS A 23 -17.02 -27.18 -8.27
C LYS A 23 -16.12 -26.94 -7.08
N VAL A 24 -14.90 -26.49 -7.36
CA VAL A 24 -13.96 -26.05 -6.35
C VAL A 24 -13.85 -24.53 -6.41
N THR A 25 -14.06 -23.88 -5.26
CA THR A 25 -13.89 -22.44 -5.10
C THR A 25 -12.62 -22.17 -4.31
N VAL A 26 -11.79 -21.25 -4.84
CA VAL A 26 -10.61 -20.73 -4.16
C VAL A 26 -10.85 -19.26 -3.90
N THR A 27 -10.64 -18.84 -2.65
CA THR A 27 -10.70 -17.45 -2.21
C THR A 27 -9.32 -17.02 -1.79
N ILE A 28 -8.84 -15.92 -2.37
CA ILE A 28 -7.63 -15.22 -1.95
C ILE A 28 -8.07 -14.03 -1.12
N GLU A 29 -7.58 -13.95 0.11
CA GLU A 29 -7.77 -12.78 0.97
C GLU A 29 -6.72 -11.74 0.60
N ASN A 30 -7.13 -10.48 0.42
CA ASN A 30 -6.22 -9.36 0.22
C ASN A 30 -6.20 -8.46 1.47
N SER A 31 -5.01 -8.06 1.89
CA SER A 31 -4.74 -7.27 3.07
C SER A 31 -4.40 -5.83 2.70
N ALA A 32 -4.72 -4.88 3.58
CA ALA A 32 -4.39 -3.48 3.31
C ALA A 32 -2.92 -3.21 3.58
N PRO A 33 -2.30 -2.31 2.80
CA PRO A 33 -0.95 -1.87 3.09
C PRO A 33 -0.89 -1.13 4.42
N VAL A 34 0.23 -1.24 5.09
CA VAL A 34 0.51 -0.61 6.39
C VAL A 34 1.61 0.43 6.18
N ALA A 35 1.28 1.70 6.42
CA ALA A 35 2.26 2.78 6.38
C ALA A 35 3.30 2.62 7.50
N GLU A 36 4.56 2.84 7.18
CA GLU A 36 5.63 2.85 8.17
C GLU A 36 5.81 4.26 8.73
N PRO A 37 6.05 4.39 10.06
CA PRO A 37 6.31 5.68 10.65
C PRO A 37 7.63 6.25 10.11
N ASN A 38 7.59 7.50 9.64
CA ASN A 38 8.78 8.25 9.29
C ASN A 38 8.90 9.46 10.23
N ALA A 39 10.12 9.79 10.62
CA ALA A 39 10.45 10.97 11.39
C ALA A 39 11.71 11.61 10.80
N ALA A 40 11.66 12.92 10.60
CA ALA A 40 12.82 13.74 10.28
C ALA A 40 12.82 14.95 11.20
N ALA A 41 14.01 15.46 11.47
CA ALA A 41 14.22 16.72 12.17
C ALA A 41 15.07 17.61 11.26
N THR A 42 14.77 18.89 11.28
CA THR A 42 15.49 19.91 10.54
C THR A 42 15.42 21.22 11.31
N ASP A 43 16.40 22.08 11.09
CA ASP A 43 16.37 23.44 11.63
C ASP A 43 15.33 24.28 10.86
N GLU A 44 14.93 25.41 11.44
CA GLU A 44 14.17 26.44 10.73
C GLU A 44 14.87 26.80 9.41
N ASP A 45 14.08 27.15 8.39
CA ASP A 45 14.53 27.52 7.05
C ASP A 45 15.37 26.44 6.32
N THR A 46 15.46 25.24 6.87
CA THR A 46 16.26 24.14 6.29
C THR A 46 15.35 23.04 5.79
N ALA A 47 15.37 22.83 4.47
CA ALA A 47 14.61 21.76 3.85
C ALA A 47 15.23 20.38 4.15
N VAL A 48 14.38 19.36 4.29
CA VAL A 48 14.80 17.97 4.56
C VAL A 48 14.02 16.99 3.68
N GLU A 49 14.71 15.93 3.23
CA GLU A 49 14.08 14.85 2.46
C GLU A 49 13.27 13.92 3.38
N ILE A 50 12.08 13.56 2.91
CA ILE A 50 11.18 12.60 3.52
C ILE A 50 10.91 11.50 2.49
N ILE A 51 11.22 10.25 2.85
CA ILE A 51 10.91 9.07 2.03
C ILE A 51 9.74 8.32 2.68
N LEU A 52 8.59 8.28 2.02
CA LEU A 52 7.45 7.51 2.48
C LEU A 52 7.70 6.01 2.29
N ALA A 53 7.33 5.21 3.27
CA ALA A 53 7.45 3.76 3.23
C ALA A 53 6.16 3.10 3.75
N ALA A 54 5.86 1.93 3.20
CA ALA A 54 4.74 1.09 3.60
C ALA A 54 5.07 -0.36 3.27
N THR A 55 4.45 -1.29 3.98
CA THR A 55 4.52 -2.73 3.71
C THR A 55 3.17 -3.25 3.28
N ASP A 56 3.18 -4.28 2.45
CA ASP A 56 2.01 -5.04 2.06
C ASP A 56 2.34 -6.52 2.15
N VAL A 57 1.54 -7.28 2.90
CA VAL A 57 1.82 -8.69 3.20
C VAL A 57 1.58 -9.59 1.99
N ASP A 58 0.73 -9.15 1.07
CA ASP A 58 0.40 -9.88 -0.15
C ASP A 58 1.38 -9.54 -1.30
N GLY A 59 2.21 -8.50 -1.10
CA GLY A 59 3.26 -8.10 -2.05
C GLY A 59 2.73 -7.19 -3.16
N ASP A 60 1.56 -6.58 -2.96
CA ASP A 60 0.96 -5.68 -3.92
C ASP A 60 1.84 -4.44 -4.16
N SER A 61 1.83 -3.94 -5.39
CA SER A 61 2.54 -2.70 -5.73
C SER A 61 1.87 -1.50 -5.07
N LEU A 62 2.66 -0.67 -4.39
CA LEU A 62 2.15 0.44 -3.60
C LEU A 62 2.23 1.78 -4.34
N THR A 63 1.21 2.59 -4.11
CA THR A 63 1.17 4.00 -4.51
C THR A 63 0.96 4.86 -3.27
N TYR A 64 1.54 6.06 -3.29
CA TYR A 64 1.60 6.94 -2.12
C TYR A 64 0.98 8.29 -2.45
N ALA A 65 0.30 8.87 -1.47
CA ALA A 65 -0.28 10.20 -1.58
C ALA A 65 -0.22 10.92 -0.23
N VAL A 66 0.06 12.22 -0.26
CA VAL A 66 -0.07 13.10 0.89
C VAL A 66 -1.50 13.60 0.93
N THR A 67 -2.26 13.23 1.96
CA THR A 67 -3.66 13.65 2.13
C THR A 67 -3.82 14.88 3.00
N VAL A 68 -2.84 15.15 3.87
CA VAL A 68 -2.79 16.30 4.77
C VAL A 68 -1.38 16.87 4.75
N GLN A 69 -1.27 18.17 4.48
CA GLN A 69 0.01 18.88 4.53
C GLN A 69 0.39 19.22 5.98
N PRO A 70 1.70 19.40 6.27
CA PRO A 70 2.15 19.94 7.55
C PRO A 70 1.51 21.30 7.87
N GLY A 71 1.37 21.60 9.16
CA GLY A 71 0.81 22.88 9.61
C GLY A 71 1.81 24.04 9.68
N GLN A 72 3.11 23.74 9.65
CA GLN A 72 4.21 24.70 9.77
C GLN A 72 5.23 24.43 8.66
N GLY A 73 4.81 24.56 7.41
CA GLY A 73 5.61 24.21 6.23
C GLY A 73 4.85 23.32 5.27
N MET A 74 5.56 22.82 4.26
CA MET A 74 4.95 22.13 3.13
C MET A 74 5.77 20.93 2.68
N LEU A 75 5.10 19.83 2.33
CA LEU A 75 5.71 18.76 1.55
C LEU A 75 5.54 19.05 0.06
N VAL A 76 6.64 19.01 -0.68
CA VAL A 76 6.67 19.17 -2.14
C VAL A 76 7.39 17.98 -2.80
N GLY A 77 7.03 17.64 -4.03
CA GLY A 77 7.64 16.55 -4.79
C GLY A 77 6.64 15.48 -5.23
N THR A 78 7.17 14.32 -5.61
CA THR A 78 6.39 13.17 -6.07
C THR A 78 6.64 11.99 -5.14
N PRO A 79 5.62 11.51 -4.41
CA PRO A 79 5.76 10.34 -3.55
C PRO A 79 6.39 9.14 -4.28
N PRO A 80 7.20 8.32 -3.60
CA PRO A 80 7.44 8.35 -2.15
C PRO A 80 8.46 9.39 -1.69
N VAL A 81 9.17 10.07 -2.59
CA VAL A 81 10.24 11.03 -2.22
C VAL A 81 9.70 12.45 -2.22
N LEU A 82 9.72 13.07 -1.05
CA LEU A 82 9.23 14.42 -0.82
C LEU A 82 10.29 15.25 -0.14
N THR A 83 10.20 16.56 -0.29
CA THR A 83 10.98 17.52 0.49
C THR A 83 10.02 18.26 1.41
N TYR A 84 10.29 18.24 2.71
CA TYR A 84 9.66 19.12 3.66
C TYR A 84 10.44 20.42 3.74
N THR A 85 9.73 21.54 3.60
CA THR A 85 10.27 22.89 3.79
C THR A 85 9.48 23.57 4.89
N PRO A 86 10.09 23.93 6.04
CA PRO A 86 9.45 24.76 7.06
C PRO A 86 8.94 26.10 6.48
N ASP A 87 7.91 26.69 7.09
CA ASP A 87 7.53 28.06 6.76
C ASP A 87 8.66 29.03 7.14
N GLU A 88 8.91 30.04 6.31
CA GLU A 88 9.92 31.08 6.59
C GLU A 88 9.61 31.76 7.94
N ASN A 89 10.65 32.00 8.75
CA ASN A 89 10.57 32.74 10.01
C ASN A 89 9.71 32.08 11.12
N TYR A 90 9.53 30.76 11.09
CA TYR A 90 8.94 30.00 12.19
C TYR A 90 9.86 29.94 13.43
N ASN A 91 9.63 30.84 14.40
CA ASN A 91 10.36 30.92 15.68
C ASN A 91 9.68 30.15 16.82
#